data_AF-A0A377HNL6-F1
#
_entry.id   AF-A0A377HNL6-F1
#
_cell.length_a   1.000
_cell.length_b   1.000
_cell.length_c   1.000
_cell.angle_alpha   90.00
_cell.angle_beta   90.00
_cell.angle_gamma   90.00
#
_symmetry.space_group_name_H-M   'P 1'
#
loop_
_entity.id
_entity.type
_entity.pdbx_description
1 polymer ?
#
loop_
_entity_poly.entity_id
_entity_poly.type
_entity_poly.pdbx_seq_one_letter_code
_entity_poly.pdbx_strand_id
1 'polypeptide(L)'
;MELQQFVKEALIQINQGVKEAQSEIRQAGGSLNPAIRISPKSSESHVSSLSDGQNIYTVDFDIAISVAENSDTSADGKLTVASVLSFGGGATSSESNSTLSKIAFKVPLALPVDPESSQRLKEQDLQNQREMERLNNQTYDTGW
;
A
#
# COMPACT_ATOMS: atom_id res chain seq x y z
N MET A 1 12.50 21.94 17.21
CA MET A 1 13.13 21.30 16.02
C MET A 1 12.99 22.23 14.82
N GLU A 2 14.02 22.39 13.98
CA GLU A 2 13.93 23.19 12.74
C GLU A 2 13.11 22.48 11.66
N LEU A 3 12.42 23.25 10.80
CA LEU A 3 11.54 22.71 9.75
C LEU A 3 12.26 21.73 8.81
N GLN A 4 13.50 22.04 8.40
CA GLN A 4 14.28 21.17 7.52
C GLN A 4 14.57 19.81 8.16
N GLN A 5 14.88 19.80 9.47
CA GLN A 5 15.16 18.58 10.21
C GLN A 5 13.89 17.74 10.34
N PHE A 6 12.75 18.36 10.64
CA PHE A 6 11.45 17.69 10.69
C PHE A 6 11.11 16.98 9.38
N VAL A 7 11.19 17.70 8.25
CA VAL A 7 10.88 17.14 6.93
C VAL A 7 11.78 15.94 6.62
N LYS A 8 13.08 16.05 6.89
CA LYS A 8 14.04 14.95 6.70
C LYS A 8 13.67 13.73 7.54
N GLU A 9 13.45 13.91 8.83
CA GLU A 9 13.14 12.81 9.75
C GLU A 9 11.81 12.14 9.41
N ALA A 10 10.78 12.91 9.06
CA ALA A 10 9.48 12.38 8.66
C ALA A 10 9.59 11.51 7.40
N LEU A 11 10.30 11.98 6.36
CA LEU A 11 10.49 11.21 5.12
C LEU A 11 11.28 9.92 5.37
N ILE A 12 12.31 9.95 6.23
CA ILE A 12 13.09 8.76 6.60
C ILE A 12 12.20 7.75 7.32
N GLN A 13 11.40 8.19 8.29
CA GLN A 13 10.51 7.31 9.05
C GLN A 13 9.42 6.68 8.16
N ILE A 14 8.79 7.46 7.28
CA ILE A 14 7.82 6.95 6.30
C ILE A 14 8.48 5.87 5.42
N ASN A 15 9.65 6.17 4.85
CA ASN A 15 10.36 5.21 3.99
C ASN A 15 10.75 3.93 4.74
N GLN A 16 11.20 4.06 6.00
CA GLN A 16 11.57 2.92 6.81
C GLN A 16 10.36 2.06 7.17
N GLY A 17 9.24 2.67 7.55
CA GLY A 17 7.99 1.95 7.83
C GLY A 17 7.48 1.19 6.60
N VAL A 18 7.54 1.80 5.41
CA VAL A 18 7.21 1.12 4.14
C VAL A 18 8.15 -0.06 3.92
N LYS A 19 9.46 0.12 4.10
CA LYS A 19 10.46 -0.94 3.90
C LYS A 19 10.27 -2.12 4.86
N GLU A 20 9.98 -1.86 6.13
CA GLU A 20 9.79 -2.90 7.14
C GLU A 20 8.52 -3.72 6.86
N ALA A 21 7.42 -3.06 6.51
CA ALA A 21 6.15 -3.73 6.20
C ALA A 21 6.20 -4.61 4.94
N GLN A 22 7.13 -4.36 4.01
CA GLN A 22 7.24 -5.13 2.76
C GLN A 22 7.40 -6.64 2.97
N SER A 23 8.12 -7.07 4.02
CA SER A 23 8.35 -8.50 4.26
C SER A 23 7.07 -9.22 4.65
N GLU A 24 6.35 -8.67 5.64
CA GLU A 24 5.10 -9.24 6.17
C GLU A 24 3.99 -9.22 5.13
N ILE A 25 3.86 -8.11 4.39
CA ILE A 25 2.87 -8.00 3.30
C ILE A 25 3.15 -9.04 2.20
N ARG A 26 4.42 -9.27 1.86
CA ARG A 26 4.79 -10.30 0.89
C ARG A 26 4.43 -11.71 1.38
N GLN A 27 4.66 -11.99 2.66
CA GLN A 27 4.27 -13.29 3.25
C GLN A 27 2.76 -13.48 3.25
N ALA A 28 1.98 -12.40 3.39
CA ALA A 28 0.54 -12.42 3.29
C ALA A 28 0.01 -12.50 1.84
N GLY A 29 0.88 -12.52 0.82
CA GLY A 29 0.49 -12.61 -0.60
C GLY A 29 0.24 -11.26 -1.29
N GLY A 30 0.59 -10.14 -0.64
CA GLY A 30 0.55 -8.81 -1.23
C GLY A 30 1.92 -8.31 -1.70
N SER A 31 1.96 -7.08 -2.20
CA SER A 31 3.21 -6.40 -2.59
C SER A 31 3.13 -4.90 -2.31
N LEU A 32 3.98 -4.40 -1.41
CA LEU A 32 4.02 -3.00 -1.02
C LEU A 32 5.11 -2.25 -1.78
N ASN A 33 4.72 -1.12 -2.39
CA ASN A 33 5.53 -0.29 -3.27
C ASN A 33 6.30 -1.12 -4.34
N PRO A 34 5.60 -1.95 -5.14
CA PRO A 34 6.25 -2.80 -6.13
C PRO A 34 6.88 -2.00 -7.27
N ALA A 35 7.94 -2.57 -7.86
CA ALA A 35 8.47 -2.07 -9.13
C ALA A 35 7.48 -2.34 -10.26
N ILE A 36 7.06 -1.30 -10.97
CA ILE A 36 6.09 -1.38 -12.06
C ILE A 36 6.63 -0.75 -13.34
N ARG A 37 6.12 -1.20 -14.48
CA ARG A 37 6.16 -0.42 -15.72
C ARG A 37 4.87 0.40 -15.77
N ILE A 38 5.00 1.72 -15.78
CA ILE A 38 3.84 2.61 -15.84
C ILE A 38 3.29 2.57 -17.26
N SER A 39 2.04 2.15 -17.41
CA SER A 39 1.29 2.27 -18.67
C SER A 39 0.63 3.65 -18.72
N PRO A 40 0.60 4.34 -19.88
CA PRO A 40 -0.02 5.67 -20.00
C PRO A 40 -1.55 5.71 -19.78
N LYS A 41 -2.19 4.56 -19.47
CA LYS A 41 -3.63 4.43 -19.21
C LYS A 41 -3.99 4.22 -17.73
N SER A 42 -3.07 4.49 -16.79
CA SER A 42 -3.37 4.41 -15.35
C SER A 42 -4.46 5.41 -14.95
N SER A 43 -5.39 5.00 -14.08
CA SER A 43 -6.36 5.91 -13.45
C SER A 43 -5.84 6.41 -12.10
N GLU A 44 -6.50 7.37 -11.45
CA GLU A 44 -6.00 7.95 -10.20
C GLU A 44 -5.84 6.94 -9.05
N SER A 45 -6.69 5.91 -8.98
CA SER A 45 -6.66 4.90 -7.91
C SER A 45 -6.04 3.57 -8.34
N HIS A 46 -6.10 3.21 -9.63
CA HIS A 46 -5.46 2.02 -10.19
C HIS A 46 -4.18 2.42 -10.92
N VAL A 47 -3.05 2.09 -10.28
CA VAL A 47 -1.72 2.48 -10.75
C VAL A 47 -1.29 1.59 -11.92
N SER A 48 -1.38 0.28 -11.75
CA SER A 48 -1.00 -0.74 -12.73
C SER A 48 -1.38 -2.12 -12.20
N SER A 49 -0.94 -3.17 -12.88
CA SER A 49 -0.96 -4.54 -12.37
C SER A 49 0.45 -5.15 -12.41
N LEU A 50 0.71 -6.08 -11.50
CA LEU A 50 1.90 -6.92 -11.53
C LEU A 50 1.83 -7.89 -12.73
N SER A 51 2.96 -8.53 -13.03
CA SER A 51 3.06 -9.48 -14.16
C SER A 51 2.17 -10.72 -13.99
N ASP A 52 1.77 -11.04 -12.77
CA ASP A 52 0.82 -12.11 -12.44
C ASP A 52 -0.65 -11.65 -12.49
N GLY A 53 -0.91 -10.39 -12.88
CA GLY A 53 -2.24 -9.81 -12.98
C GLY A 53 -2.76 -9.18 -11.70
N GLN A 54 -2.01 -9.22 -10.58
CA GLN A 54 -2.44 -8.60 -9.33
C GLN A 54 -2.52 -7.07 -9.48
N ASN A 55 -3.67 -6.48 -9.17
CA ASN A 55 -3.88 -5.03 -9.28
C ASN A 55 -3.14 -4.28 -8.18
N ILE A 56 -2.65 -3.09 -8.53
CA ILE A 56 -1.93 -2.18 -7.64
C ILE A 56 -2.77 -0.92 -7.47
N TYR A 57 -3.08 -0.62 -6.21
CA TYR A 57 -3.83 0.56 -5.81
C TYR A 57 -2.95 1.52 -5.01
N THR A 58 -3.35 2.78 -4.92
CA THR A 58 -2.73 3.71 -3.96
C THR A 58 -3.46 3.67 -2.62
N VAL A 59 -2.72 3.52 -1.53
CA VAL A 59 -3.22 3.78 -0.17
C VAL A 59 -2.90 5.23 0.18
N ASP A 60 -3.94 6.01 0.47
CA ASP A 60 -3.83 7.42 0.84
C ASP A 60 -3.68 7.53 2.36
N PHE A 61 -2.58 8.13 2.80
CA PHE A 61 -2.33 8.44 4.21
C PHE A 61 -2.52 9.93 4.44
N ASP A 62 -3.42 10.28 5.36
CA ASP A 62 -3.61 11.63 5.86
C ASP A 62 -3.42 11.63 7.38
N ILE A 63 -2.26 12.10 7.85
CA ILE A 63 -1.82 11.97 9.24
C ILE A 63 -1.59 13.35 9.84
N ALA A 64 -2.25 13.59 10.98
CA ALA A 64 -1.94 14.71 11.86
C ALA A 64 -0.87 14.29 12.87
N ILE A 65 0.23 15.05 12.94
CA ILE A 65 1.37 14.81 13.81
C ILE A 65 1.42 15.92 14.84
N SER A 66 1.37 15.54 16.12
CA SER A 66 1.58 16.46 17.23
C SER A 66 3.01 16.27 17.75
N VAL A 67 3.81 17.34 17.75
CA VAL A 67 5.13 17.36 18.39
C VAL A 67 4.96 17.94 19.79
N ALA A 68 5.11 17.11 20.82
CA ALA A 68 5.18 17.57 22.20
C ALA A 68 6.65 17.89 22.54
N GLU A 69 6.96 19.16 22.76
CA GLU A 69 8.25 19.57 23.33
C GLU A 69 8.22 19.27 24.83
N ASN A 70 8.70 18.09 25.24
CA ASN A 70 8.95 17.82 26.66
C ASN A 70 10.27 18.49 27.05
N SER A 71 10.20 19.53 27.87
CA SER A 71 11.34 20.36 28.29
C SER A 71 12.40 19.63 29.15
N ASP A 72 12.16 18.37 29.54
CA ASP A 72 12.97 17.67 30.54
C ASP A 72 13.69 16.40 30.03
N THR A 73 13.61 16.05 28.74
CA THR A 73 14.23 14.80 28.25
C THR A 73 15.51 15.07 27.46
N SER A 74 16.63 14.91 28.16
CA SER A 74 17.98 14.85 27.62
C SER A 74 18.10 13.85 26.45
N ALA A 75 18.58 14.35 25.32
CA ALA A 75 19.55 13.68 24.44
C ALA A 75 19.17 12.42 23.63
N ASP A 76 17.90 12.10 23.38
CA ASP A 76 17.56 11.20 22.27
C ASP A 76 16.30 11.68 21.55
N GLY A 77 16.50 12.33 20.40
CA GLY A 77 15.48 12.92 19.53
C GLY A 77 14.61 11.89 18.81
N LYS A 78 14.01 10.96 19.56
CA LYS A 78 13.03 10.03 19.02
C LYS A 78 11.72 10.78 18.83
N LEU A 79 11.33 10.98 17.57
CA LEU A 79 10.02 11.50 17.19
C LEU A 79 8.97 10.59 17.83
N THR A 80 8.38 11.05 18.93
CA THR A 80 7.35 10.29 19.64
C THR A 80 6.03 10.69 19.01
N VAL A 81 5.50 9.84 18.13
CA VAL A 81 4.11 9.96 17.68
C VAL A 81 3.24 9.74 18.91
N ALA A 82 2.81 10.82 19.57
CA ALA A 82 1.78 10.72 20.60
C ALA A 82 0.58 10.06 19.93
N SER A 83 0.21 8.87 20.41
CA SER A 83 -0.73 7.99 19.73
C SER A 83 -2.02 8.73 19.38
N VAL A 84 -2.28 8.95 18.10
CA VAL A 84 -3.63 9.25 17.61
C VAL A 84 -4.35 7.90 17.46
N LEU A 85 -4.62 7.27 18.60
CA LEU A 85 -5.53 6.14 18.73
C LEU A 85 -6.24 6.26 20.09
N SER A 86 -7.15 7.22 20.20
CA SER A 86 -8.21 7.18 21.22
C SER A 86 -9.55 6.96 20.52
N PHE A 87 -9.74 5.74 20.01
CA PHE A 87 -11.09 5.22 19.80
C PHE A 87 -11.64 4.84 21.18
N GLY A 88 -12.34 5.78 21.81
CA GLY A 88 -13.08 5.58 23.07
C GLY A 88 -12.24 5.78 24.34
N GLY A 89 -12.48 6.89 25.04
CA GLY A 89 -11.96 7.12 26.39
C GLY A 89 -11.19 8.43 26.49
N GLY A 90 -11.81 9.42 27.13
CA GLY A 90 -11.28 10.77 27.27
C GLY A 90 -9.90 10.79 27.91
N ALA A 91 -8.99 11.55 27.31
CA ALA A 91 -7.72 11.94 27.92
C ALA A 91 -7.71 13.46 28.04
N THR A 92 -7.50 13.90 29.28
CA THR A 92 -7.45 15.27 29.76
C THR A 92 -6.37 16.09 29.07
N SER A 93 -6.72 17.33 28.69
CA SER A 93 -5.81 18.30 28.09
C SER A 93 -4.75 18.76 29.09
N SER A 94 -3.51 18.34 28.89
CA SER A 94 -2.37 19.11 29.35
C SER A 94 -2.03 20.11 28.25
N GLU A 95 -2.10 21.41 28.54
CA GLU A 95 -1.63 22.48 27.65
C GLU A 95 -0.13 22.29 27.40
N SER A 96 0.18 21.54 26.36
CA SER A 96 1.49 21.54 25.71
C SER A 96 1.35 22.40 24.46
N ASN A 97 2.30 23.30 24.22
CA ASN A 97 2.42 24.03 22.97
C ASN A 97 2.76 23.04 21.84
N SER A 98 1.76 22.27 21.40
CA SER A 98 1.94 21.27 20.36
C SER A 98 1.83 21.95 18.99
N THR A 99 2.89 21.86 18.19
CA THR A 99 2.76 22.18 16.77
C THR A 99 2.07 21.01 16.08
N LEU A 100 0.85 21.24 15.58
CA LEU A 100 0.13 20.27 14.76
C LEU A 100 0.60 20.39 13.31
N SER A 101 1.37 19.41 12.84
CA SER A 101 1.81 19.29 11.46
C SER A 101 0.96 18.26 10.72
N LYS A 102 0.61 18.52 9.47
CA LYS A 102 -0.15 17.59 8.62
C LYS A 102 0.78 17.00 7.55
N ILE A 103 0.80 15.67 7.41
CA ILE A 103 1.50 14.99 6.31
C ILE A 103 0.50 14.14 5.54
N ALA A 104 0.44 14.38 4.23
CA ALA A 104 -0.32 13.57 3.28
C ALA A 104 0.63 12.90 2.29
N PHE A 105 0.52 11.59 2.13
CA PHE A 105 1.32 10.82 1.16
C PHE A 105 0.56 9.58 0.68
N LYS A 106 1.02 8.98 -0.42
CA LYS A 106 0.42 7.78 -1.00
C LYS A 106 1.45 6.66 -1.09
N VAL A 107 1.02 5.42 -0.88
CA VAL A 107 1.87 4.24 -1.05
C VAL A 107 1.20 3.23 -1.98
N PRO A 108 1.85 2.80 -3.08
CA PRO A 108 1.30 1.75 -3.93
C PRO A 108 1.25 0.41 -3.18
N LEU A 109 0.14 -0.31 -3.29
CA LEU A 109 -0.08 -1.59 -2.64
C LEU A 109 -0.87 -2.53 -3.56
N ALA A 110 -0.30 -3.71 -3.78
CA ALA A 110 -1.01 -4.86 -4.31
C ALA A 110 -1.52 -5.69 -3.11
N LEU A 111 -2.84 -5.84 -3.00
CA LEU A 111 -3.46 -6.60 -1.92
C LEU A 111 -3.43 -8.10 -2.22
N PRO A 112 -3.40 -8.97 -1.19
CA PRO A 112 -3.51 -10.41 -1.37
C PRO A 112 -4.68 -10.79 -2.29
N VAL A 113 -4.42 -11.70 -3.23
CA VAL A 113 -5.48 -12.26 -4.08
C VAL A 113 -6.14 -13.41 -3.32
N ASP A 114 -7.46 -13.41 -3.30
CA ASP A 114 -8.24 -14.53 -2.78
C ASP A 114 -7.92 -15.83 -3.55
N PRO A 115 -7.42 -16.88 -2.89
CA PRO A 115 -7.01 -18.11 -3.56
C PRO A 115 -8.13 -18.81 -4.31
N GLU A 116 -9.36 -18.80 -3.77
CA GLU A 116 -10.50 -19.49 -4.39
C GLU A 116 -10.90 -18.85 -5.71
N SER A 117 -11.02 -17.52 -5.75
CA SER A 117 -11.30 -16.78 -6.97
C SER A 117 -10.18 -16.89 -7.99
N SER A 118 -8.91 -16.88 -7.55
CA SER A 118 -7.76 -17.10 -8.42
C SER A 118 -7.79 -18.49 -9.07
N GLN A 119 -8.11 -19.54 -8.30
CA GLN A 119 -8.23 -20.90 -8.82
C GLN A 119 -9.37 -21.02 -9.83
N ARG A 120 -10.55 -20.49 -9.48
CA ARG A 120 -11.72 -20.49 -10.37
C ARG A 120 -11.44 -19.80 -11.70
N LEU A 121 -10.74 -18.67 -11.67
CA LEU A 121 -10.36 -17.95 -12.89
C LEU A 121 -9.43 -18.79 -13.77
N LYS A 122 -8.41 -19.43 -13.18
CA LYS A 122 -7.50 -20.34 -13.92
C LYS A 122 -8.24 -21.52 -14.55
N GLU A 123 -9.20 -22.09 -13.83
CA GLU A 123 -10.02 -23.19 -14.36
C GLU A 123 -10.89 -22.73 -15.54
N GLN A 124 -11.50 -21.54 -15.44
CA GLN A 124 -12.26 -20.95 -16.54
C GLN A 124 -11.37 -20.69 -17.76
N ASP A 125 -10.18 -20.13 -17.58
CA ASP A 125 -9.23 -19.87 -18.67
C ASP A 125 -8.81 -21.17 -19.38
N LEU A 126 -8.54 -22.23 -18.62
CA LEU A 126 -8.20 -23.55 -19.17
C LEU A 126 -9.38 -24.18 -19.92
N GLN A 127 -10.60 -24.01 -19.44
CA GLN A 127 -11.80 -24.50 -20.13
C GLN A 127 -12.00 -23.76 -21.46
N ASN A 128 -11.89 -22.44 -21.45
CA ASN A 128 -12.01 -21.61 -22.64
C ASN A 128 -10.95 -21.96 -23.68
N GLN A 129 -9.69 -22.18 -23.27
CA GLN A 129 -8.62 -22.61 -24.18
C GLN A 129 -8.93 -23.96 -24.85
N ARG A 130 -9.36 -24.95 -24.06
CA ARG A 130 -9.74 -26.27 -24.59
C ARG A 130 -10.94 -26.20 -25.54
N GLU A 131 -11.92 -25.35 -25.25
CA GLU A 131 -13.07 -25.15 -26.12
C GLU A 131 -12.65 -24.53 -27.45
N MET A 132 -11.80 -23.49 -27.42
CA MET A 132 -11.25 -22.87 -28.62
C MET A 132 -10.45 -23.85 -29.47
N GLU A 133 -9.62 -24.71 -28.86
CA GLU A 133 -8.88 -25.76 -29.59
C GLU A 133 -9.82 -26.78 -30.25
N ARG A 134 -10.90 -27.18 -29.57
CA ARG A 134 -11.91 -28.08 -30.14
C ARG A 134 -12.62 -27.47 -31.34
N LEU A 135 -13.07 -26.21 -31.21
CA LEU A 135 -13.73 -25.48 -32.28
C LEU A 135 -12.82 -25.30 -33.49
N ASN A 136 -11.54 -24.97 -33.25
CA ASN A 136 -10.55 -24.83 -34.31
C ASN A 136 -10.36 -26.16 -35.06
N ASN A 137 -10.19 -27.27 -34.34
CA ASN A 137 -10.01 -28.59 -34.94
C ASN A 137 -11.25 -29.09 -35.70
N GLN A 138 -12.48 -28.78 -35.25
CA GLN A 138 -13.70 -29.09 -36.01
C GLN A 138 -13.80 -28.30 -37.32
N THR A 139 -13.31 -27.07 -37.35
CA THR A 139 -13.37 -26.21 -38.54
C THR A 139 -12.45 -26.73 -39.65
N TYR A 140 -11.33 -27.40 -39.30
CA TYR A 140 -10.44 -28.06 -40.27
C TYR A 140 -10.99 -29.37 -40.84
N ASP A 141 -11.95 -30.03 -40.18
CA ASP A 141 -12.48 -31.33 -40.59
C ASP A 141 -13.67 -31.21 -41.58
N THR A 142 -14.27 -30.02 -41.69
CA THR A 142 -15.43 -29.75 -42.57
C THR A 142 -15.09 -29.10 -43.92
N GLY A 143 -13.81 -28.93 -44.25
CA GLY A 143 -13.37 -28.34 -45.52
C GLY A 143 -13.12 -29.38 -46.61
N TRP A 144 -14.14 -29.68 -47.41
CA TRP A 144 -14.04 -30.33 -48.73
C TRP A 144 -14.43 -29.35 -49.82
#